data_AF-A0A7J8AQM7-F1
#
_entry.id   AF-A0A7J8AQM7-F1
#
_cell.length_a   1.000
_cell.length_b   1.000
_cell.length_c   1.000
_cell.angle_alpha   90.00
_cell.angle_beta   90.00
_cell.angle_gamma   90.00
#
_symmetry.space_group_name_H-M   'P 1'
#
loop_
_entity.id
_entity.type
_entity.pdbx_description
1 polymer ?
#
loop_
_entity_poly.entity_id
_entity_poly.type
_entity_poly.pdbx_seq_one_letter_code
_entity_poly.pdbx_strand_id
1 'polypeptide(L)'
;MSLIEEEGGKRINMAHLCIVGSHAVNGVAKIHSDIVKTQVFKDFSELEPDKFQNKTNGITPRRWLLLCNPGLAELIAEKIGEDYVKDLSQLTKLHGFLGDDVFLREISNVKQENKLKFSQFLEKEYKVKINPASMFDVHVKRIHEYKRQLLNCLHVITMYNRIKKDPKKLFVPRTVIIGGKAAPGYHMAKMIIKLITSVADVVNNDPMVGNKLKVIFLENYRVSLAEKVIPATDLSEQISTAGTEASGTGNMKFMLNGALTIGTMDGANVEMAEEAGEENLFIFGMRIDDVAALDKKGYNAKEYYEALPELKLAIDQINNGFYSPKQPDLFKDVINMLFYHDRFKVFADYEAYVKCQEKVSQLYMNPKAWNAMVLKNIAASGKFSSDRTIKEYAKDIWNMEPSDLKISLSNESSNGVYKASGK
;
A
#
# COMPACT_ATOMS: atom_id res chain seq x y z
N MET A 1 -3.95 -15.61 -29.52
CA MET A 1 -4.34 -16.83 -28.76
C MET A 1 -3.40 -18.05 -28.91
N SER A 2 -2.40 -18.09 -29.81
CA SER A 2 -1.50 -19.26 -29.92
C SER A 2 -0.76 -19.56 -28.61
N LEU A 3 -0.55 -20.84 -28.30
CA LEU A 3 0.29 -21.28 -27.18
C LEU A 3 1.79 -21.12 -27.48
N ILE A 4 2.15 -21.02 -28.76
CA ILE A 4 3.51 -20.86 -29.25
C ILE A 4 3.67 -19.46 -29.84
N GLU A 5 4.63 -18.69 -29.32
CA GLU A 5 5.04 -17.39 -29.85
C GLU A 5 6.19 -17.60 -30.85
N GLU A 6 6.06 -17.03 -32.04
CA GLU A 6 7.04 -17.19 -33.14
C GLU A 6 8.03 -16.02 -33.23
N GLU A 7 7.69 -14.84 -32.69
CA GLU A 7 8.51 -13.63 -32.80
C GLU A 7 9.72 -13.65 -31.86
N GLY A 8 10.92 -13.38 -32.38
CA GLY A 8 12.15 -13.37 -31.57
C GLY A 8 12.60 -14.76 -31.09
N GLY A 9 12.13 -15.82 -31.76
CA GLY A 9 12.41 -17.23 -31.48
C GLY A 9 11.25 -17.95 -30.80
N LYS A 10 11.07 -19.24 -31.10
CA LYS A 10 9.94 -20.04 -30.59
C LYS A 10 9.92 -20.08 -29.06
N ARG A 11 8.80 -19.66 -28.46
CA ARG A 11 8.55 -19.69 -27.01
C ARG A 11 7.18 -20.26 -26.70
N ILE A 12 7.02 -20.80 -25.50
CA ILE A 12 5.71 -21.23 -25.00
C ILE A 12 5.12 -20.08 -24.18
N ASN A 13 3.92 -19.62 -24.55
CA ASN A 13 3.16 -18.68 -23.75
C ASN A 13 2.46 -19.44 -22.62
N MET A 14 3.08 -19.43 -21.45
CA MET A 14 2.57 -20.16 -20.28
C MET A 14 1.21 -19.63 -19.81
N ALA A 15 0.92 -18.34 -19.97
CA ALA A 15 -0.37 -17.78 -19.59
C ALA A 15 -1.51 -18.31 -20.47
N HIS A 16 -1.30 -18.35 -21.79
CA HIS A 16 -2.26 -18.94 -22.73
C HIS A 16 -2.46 -20.44 -22.43
N LEU A 17 -1.39 -21.17 -22.13
CA LEU A 17 -1.48 -22.59 -21.75
C LEU A 17 -2.34 -22.78 -20.50
N CYS A 18 -2.13 -21.96 -19.46
CA CYS A 18 -2.93 -21.99 -18.25
C CYS A 18 -4.40 -21.68 -18.52
N ILE A 19 -4.70 -20.69 -19.36
CA ILE A 19 -6.07 -20.36 -19.72
C ILE A 19 -6.72 -21.55 -20.43
N VAL A 20 -6.10 -22.09 -21.48
CA VAL A 20 -6.65 -23.23 -22.23
C VAL A 20 -6.85 -24.46 -21.33
N GLY A 21 -5.93 -24.73 -20.40
CA GLY A 21 -5.96 -25.91 -19.54
C GLY A 21 -6.77 -25.81 -18.25
N SER A 22 -7.41 -24.67 -17.96
CA SER A 22 -8.16 -24.47 -16.70
C SER A 22 -9.66 -24.30 -16.96
N HIS A 23 -10.52 -24.62 -15.99
CA HIS A 23 -11.97 -24.33 -16.06
C HIS A 23 -12.33 -22.93 -15.56
N ALA A 24 -11.43 -22.26 -14.85
CA ALA A 24 -11.62 -20.91 -14.32
C ALA A 24 -10.31 -20.11 -14.36
N VAL A 25 -10.42 -18.81 -14.56
CA VAL A 25 -9.34 -17.81 -14.52
C VAL A 25 -9.85 -16.62 -13.72
N ASN A 26 -9.05 -16.05 -12.82
CA ASN A 26 -9.50 -14.90 -12.04
C ASN A 26 -8.45 -13.81 -11.90
N GLY A 27 -8.93 -12.57 -11.80
CA GLY A 27 -8.15 -11.45 -11.28
C GLY A 27 -8.26 -11.33 -9.75
N VAL A 28 -7.46 -10.43 -9.19
CA VAL A 28 -7.22 -10.30 -7.74
C VAL A 28 -7.73 -8.99 -7.11
N ALA A 29 -8.34 -8.13 -7.91
CA ALA A 29 -9.13 -6.95 -7.56
C ALA A 29 -10.08 -6.66 -8.73
N LYS A 30 -11.20 -5.97 -8.49
CA LYS A 30 -12.22 -5.76 -9.52
C LYS A 30 -11.65 -5.12 -10.79
N ILE A 31 -10.97 -3.99 -10.62
CA ILE A 31 -10.33 -3.24 -11.72
C ILE A 31 -9.31 -4.10 -12.49
N HIS A 32 -8.53 -4.92 -11.79
CA HIS A 32 -7.58 -5.82 -12.43
C HIS A 32 -8.27 -6.94 -13.22
N SER A 33 -9.34 -7.54 -12.67
CA SER A 33 -10.15 -8.50 -13.42
C SER A 33 -10.71 -7.89 -14.71
N ASP A 34 -11.14 -6.63 -14.67
CA ASP A 34 -11.67 -5.95 -15.84
C ASP A 34 -10.56 -5.66 -16.88
N ILE A 35 -9.35 -5.28 -16.46
CA ILE A 35 -8.17 -5.16 -17.35
C ILE A 35 -7.80 -6.50 -17.98
N VAL A 36 -7.80 -7.57 -17.18
CA VAL A 36 -7.50 -8.93 -17.66
C VAL A 36 -8.48 -9.34 -18.76
N LYS A 37 -9.77 -9.07 -18.58
CA LYS A 37 -10.83 -9.37 -19.55
C LYS A 37 -10.77 -8.49 -20.80
N THR A 38 -10.50 -7.20 -20.64
CA THR A 38 -10.69 -6.22 -21.74
C THR A 38 -9.42 -5.92 -22.53
N GLN A 39 -8.24 -6.17 -21.95
CA GLN A 39 -6.96 -5.79 -22.56
C GLN A 39 -6.02 -6.99 -22.69
N VAL A 40 -5.76 -7.73 -21.61
CA VAL A 40 -4.67 -8.73 -21.59
C VAL A 40 -5.09 -10.02 -22.28
N PHE A 41 -6.27 -10.55 -21.97
CA PHE A 41 -6.78 -11.82 -22.51
C PHE A 41 -8.14 -11.62 -23.18
N LYS A 42 -8.30 -10.49 -23.88
CA LYS A 42 -9.55 -10.12 -24.56
C LYS A 42 -10.10 -11.25 -25.43
N ASP A 43 -9.29 -11.79 -26.34
CA ASP A 43 -9.73 -12.85 -27.25
C ASP A 43 -10.21 -14.11 -26.50
N PHE A 44 -9.52 -14.50 -25.43
CA PHE A 44 -9.94 -15.64 -24.62
C PHE A 44 -11.20 -15.35 -23.81
N SER A 45 -11.34 -14.12 -23.29
CA SER A 45 -12.53 -13.70 -22.55
C SER A 45 -13.76 -13.54 -23.46
N GLU A 46 -13.58 -13.22 -24.73
CA GLU A 46 -14.66 -13.19 -25.73
C GLU A 46 -15.08 -14.62 -26.14
N LEU A 47 -14.12 -15.56 -26.16
CA LEU A 47 -14.38 -16.97 -26.48
C LEU A 47 -15.07 -17.72 -25.33
N GLU A 48 -14.60 -17.55 -24.09
CA GLU A 48 -15.07 -18.25 -22.89
C GLU A 48 -15.40 -17.25 -21.76
N PRO A 49 -16.44 -16.39 -21.88
CA PRO A 49 -16.68 -15.30 -20.94
C PRO A 49 -16.92 -15.76 -19.49
N ASP A 50 -17.62 -16.87 -19.30
CA ASP A 50 -17.97 -17.42 -17.98
C ASP A 50 -16.76 -17.94 -17.19
N LYS A 51 -15.66 -18.22 -17.90
CA LYS A 51 -14.40 -18.70 -17.33
C LYS A 51 -13.67 -17.62 -16.52
N PHE A 52 -13.87 -16.35 -16.87
CA PHE A 52 -13.15 -15.24 -16.26
C PHE A 52 -13.93 -14.64 -15.10
N GLN A 53 -13.38 -14.77 -13.89
CA GLN A 53 -13.98 -14.31 -12.65
C GLN A 53 -13.14 -13.23 -11.95
N ASN A 54 -13.65 -12.76 -10.81
CA ASN A 54 -12.91 -11.95 -9.86
C ASN A 54 -12.91 -12.63 -8.48
N LYS A 55 -11.77 -12.52 -7.78
CA LYS A 55 -11.63 -12.86 -6.38
C LYS A 55 -10.73 -11.82 -5.73
N THR A 56 -11.31 -10.73 -5.24
CA THR A 56 -10.53 -9.68 -4.56
C THR A 56 -9.72 -10.29 -3.43
N ASN A 57 -8.43 -9.95 -3.35
CA ASN A 57 -7.57 -10.42 -2.28
C ASN A 57 -8.11 -10.08 -0.89
N GLY A 58 -7.56 -10.74 0.12
CA GLY A 58 -7.83 -10.44 1.51
C GLY A 58 -6.64 -10.79 2.39
N ILE A 59 -6.72 -10.36 3.65
CA ILE A 59 -5.71 -10.59 4.67
C ILE A 59 -6.32 -11.30 5.87
N THR A 60 -5.54 -12.14 6.55
CA THR A 60 -6.00 -12.81 7.76
C THR A 60 -6.03 -11.84 8.95
N PRO A 61 -7.19 -11.55 9.56
CA PRO A 61 -7.27 -10.68 10.74
C PRO A 61 -6.53 -11.26 11.96
N ARG A 62 -6.32 -12.58 12.02
CA ARG A 62 -5.59 -13.22 13.13
C ARG A 62 -4.15 -12.73 13.22
N ARG A 63 -3.44 -12.65 12.08
CA ARG A 63 -2.06 -12.13 12.07
C ARG A 63 -2.03 -10.61 12.03
N TRP A 64 -2.87 -10.02 11.19
CA TRP A 64 -2.79 -8.60 10.83
C TRP A 64 -3.66 -7.68 11.70
N LEU A 65 -4.26 -8.20 12.77
CA LEU A 65 -4.88 -7.41 13.83
C LEU A 65 -4.56 -8.02 15.20
N LEU A 66 -5.01 -9.23 15.50
CA LEU A 66 -4.86 -9.80 16.86
C LEU A 66 -3.40 -9.97 17.28
N LEU A 67 -2.58 -10.54 16.40
CA LEU A 67 -1.18 -10.81 16.73
C LEU A 67 -0.34 -9.54 16.73
N CYS A 68 -0.48 -8.68 15.71
CA CYS A 68 0.39 -7.52 15.56
C CYS A 68 -0.08 -6.27 16.33
N ASN A 69 -1.37 -6.16 16.63
CA ASN A 69 -1.98 -5.00 17.28
C ASN A 69 -3.00 -5.41 18.34
N PRO A 70 -2.56 -6.13 19.39
CA PRO A 70 -3.46 -6.64 20.43
C PRO A 70 -4.22 -5.52 21.16
N GLY A 71 -3.62 -4.34 21.34
CA GLY A 71 -4.30 -3.20 21.97
C GLY A 71 -5.51 -2.70 21.17
N LEU A 72 -5.42 -2.66 19.82
CA LEU A 72 -6.57 -2.32 19.00
C LEU A 72 -7.59 -3.45 18.98
N ALA A 73 -7.13 -4.70 18.97
CA ALA A 73 -8.00 -5.87 18.97
C ALA A 73 -8.85 -5.96 20.25
N GLU A 74 -8.25 -5.69 21.41
CA GLU A 74 -8.92 -5.63 22.71
C GLU A 74 -9.93 -4.48 22.76
N LEU A 75 -9.52 -3.28 22.34
CA LEU A 75 -10.40 -2.11 22.29
C LEU A 75 -11.63 -2.33 21.38
N ILE A 76 -11.47 -3.02 20.25
CA ILE A 76 -12.60 -3.41 19.40
C ILE A 76 -13.49 -4.44 20.11
N ALA A 77 -12.89 -5.45 20.75
CA ALA A 77 -13.62 -6.49 21.46
C ALA A 77 -14.49 -5.95 22.60
N GLU A 78 -14.00 -4.95 23.34
CA GLU A 78 -14.75 -4.25 24.39
C GLU A 78 -16.04 -3.59 23.87
N LYS A 79 -16.05 -3.12 22.61
CA LYS A 79 -17.20 -2.44 22.01
C LYS A 79 -18.17 -3.39 21.31
N ILE A 80 -17.67 -4.42 20.62
CA ILE A 80 -18.50 -5.25 19.72
C ILE A 80 -18.40 -6.77 19.95
N GLY A 81 -17.67 -7.22 20.97
CA GLY A 81 -17.40 -8.64 21.26
C GLY A 81 -16.26 -9.23 20.44
N GLU A 82 -15.92 -10.51 20.66
CA GLU A 82 -14.77 -11.17 20.04
C GLU A 82 -15.06 -11.87 18.70
N ASP A 83 -16.32 -11.94 18.27
CA ASP A 83 -16.69 -12.70 17.07
C ASP A 83 -16.15 -12.09 15.77
N TYR A 84 -15.78 -10.80 15.77
CA TYR A 84 -15.22 -10.12 14.60
C TYR A 84 -13.95 -10.79 14.05
N VAL A 85 -13.25 -11.56 14.89
CA VAL A 85 -12.01 -12.27 14.52
C VAL A 85 -12.27 -13.37 13.48
N LYS A 86 -13.47 -13.97 13.53
CA LYS A 86 -13.96 -14.99 12.60
C LYS A 86 -14.88 -14.39 11.53
N ASP A 87 -15.47 -13.25 11.82
CA ASP A 87 -16.34 -12.52 10.91
C ASP A 87 -16.02 -11.01 10.91
N LEU A 88 -15.06 -10.62 10.09
CA LEU A 88 -14.58 -9.24 10.04
C LEU A 88 -15.65 -8.25 9.55
N SER A 89 -16.76 -8.73 8.96
CA SER A 89 -17.88 -7.86 8.58
C SER A 89 -18.52 -7.15 9.78
N GLN A 90 -18.37 -7.71 10.98
CA GLN A 90 -18.87 -7.10 12.22
C GLN A 90 -18.18 -5.77 12.58
N LEU A 91 -17.01 -5.46 12.00
CA LEU A 91 -16.36 -4.16 12.19
C LEU A 91 -17.26 -2.98 11.76
N THR A 92 -18.24 -3.21 10.89
CA THR A 92 -19.23 -2.20 10.51
C THR A 92 -20.02 -1.63 11.71
N LYS A 93 -20.19 -2.41 12.78
CA LYS A 93 -20.81 -1.96 14.04
C LYS A 93 -20.07 -0.77 14.68
N LEU A 94 -18.78 -0.62 14.39
CA LEU A 94 -17.96 0.46 14.90
C LEU A 94 -18.42 1.86 14.42
N HIS A 95 -19.19 1.96 13.33
CA HIS A 95 -19.79 3.22 12.90
C HIS A 95 -20.69 3.86 13.97
N GLY A 96 -21.30 3.04 14.84
CA GLY A 96 -22.13 3.53 15.96
C GLY A 96 -21.36 4.36 16.99
N PHE A 97 -20.02 4.30 16.99
CA PHE A 97 -19.15 4.98 17.95
C PHE A 97 -18.43 6.21 17.35
N LEU A 98 -18.81 6.66 16.14
CA LEU A 98 -18.21 7.87 15.54
C LEU A 98 -18.44 9.15 16.35
N GLY A 99 -19.50 9.21 17.15
CA GLY A 99 -19.78 10.31 18.08
C GLY A 99 -19.18 10.14 19.47
N ASP A 100 -18.51 9.01 19.76
CA ASP A 100 -17.91 8.72 21.06
C ASP A 100 -16.48 9.29 21.12
N ASP A 101 -16.37 10.52 21.63
CA ASP A 101 -15.08 11.20 21.80
C ASP A 101 -14.12 10.46 22.74
N VAL A 102 -14.62 9.60 23.64
CA VAL A 102 -13.75 8.76 24.49
C VAL A 102 -13.13 7.66 23.65
N PHE A 103 -13.95 6.93 22.88
CA PHE A 103 -13.48 5.85 22.03
C PHE A 103 -12.51 6.32 20.94
N LEU A 104 -12.78 7.47 20.32
CA LEU A 104 -11.84 8.07 19.34
C LEU A 104 -10.48 8.40 19.96
N ARG A 105 -10.44 8.82 21.24
CA ARG A 105 -9.19 9.04 21.96
C ARG A 105 -8.50 7.72 22.31
N GLU A 106 -9.24 6.68 22.69
CA GLU A 106 -8.68 5.36 22.98
C GLU A 106 -7.99 4.76 21.74
N ILE A 107 -8.60 4.87 20.56
CA ILE A 107 -7.97 4.45 19.27
C ILE A 107 -6.66 5.21 19.04
N SER A 108 -6.67 6.52 19.27
CA SER A 108 -5.47 7.36 19.12
C SER A 108 -4.37 6.99 20.13
N ASN A 109 -4.73 6.63 21.35
CA ASN A 109 -3.78 6.20 22.38
C ASN A 109 -3.10 4.89 21.98
N VAL A 110 -3.87 3.91 21.50
CA VAL A 110 -3.32 2.65 20.96
C VAL A 110 -2.34 2.92 19.82
N LYS A 111 -2.69 3.82 18.89
CA LYS A 111 -1.77 4.24 17.80
C LYS A 111 -0.48 4.84 18.36
N GLN A 112 -0.59 5.73 19.35
CA GLN A 112 0.57 6.37 19.96
C GLN A 112 1.48 5.37 20.68
N GLU A 113 0.92 4.40 21.39
CA GLU A 113 1.68 3.31 22.01
C GLU A 113 2.40 2.45 20.99
N ASN A 114 1.74 2.11 19.87
CA ASN A 114 2.37 1.36 18.78
C ASN A 114 3.55 2.14 18.18
N LYS A 115 3.40 3.46 18.00
CA LYS A 115 4.48 4.35 17.55
C LYS A 115 5.65 4.40 18.53
N LEU A 116 5.38 4.44 19.83
CA LEU A 116 6.41 4.38 20.87
C LEU A 116 7.17 3.05 20.84
N LYS A 117 6.45 1.91 20.80
CA LYS A 117 7.03 0.56 20.69
C LYS A 117 7.90 0.42 19.44
N PHE A 118 7.43 0.94 18.30
CA PHE A 118 8.19 0.91 17.06
C PHE A 118 9.44 1.81 17.11
N SER A 119 9.34 3.00 17.71
CA SER A 119 10.47 3.91 17.90
C SER A 119 11.56 3.28 18.78
N GLN A 120 11.18 2.62 19.88
CA GLN A 120 12.09 1.89 20.77
C GLN A 120 12.76 0.72 20.05
N PHE A 121 12.01 0.00 19.21
CA PHE A 121 12.57 -1.06 18.37
C PHE A 121 13.62 -0.52 17.39
N LEU A 122 13.36 0.61 16.73
CA LEU A 122 14.32 1.23 15.81
C LEU A 122 15.59 1.72 16.53
N GLU A 123 15.44 2.29 17.72
CA GLU A 123 16.58 2.73 18.53
C GLU A 123 17.41 1.52 19.01
N LYS A 124 16.75 0.42 19.42
CA LYS A 124 17.43 -0.78 19.89
C LYS A 124 18.20 -1.49 18.77
N GLU A 125 17.53 -1.79 17.66
CA GLU A 125 18.04 -2.67 16.61
C GLU A 125 18.87 -1.91 15.56
N TYR A 126 18.44 -0.70 15.19
CA TYR A 126 19.08 0.08 14.11
C TYR A 126 19.84 1.30 14.60
N LYS A 127 19.79 1.60 15.91
CA LYS A 127 20.40 2.80 16.52
C LYS A 127 19.87 4.11 15.92
N VAL A 128 18.63 4.09 15.42
CA VAL A 128 17.97 5.27 14.86
C VAL A 128 16.90 5.77 15.81
N LYS A 129 17.10 6.98 16.33
CA LYS A 129 16.10 7.69 17.13
C LYS A 129 15.16 8.49 16.24
N ILE A 130 13.86 8.35 16.50
CA ILE A 130 12.79 9.10 15.83
C ILE A 130 11.88 9.79 16.84
N ASN A 131 11.16 10.81 16.38
CA ASN A 131 10.15 11.50 17.17
C ASN A 131 8.82 10.72 17.07
N PRO A 132 8.33 10.07 18.14
CA PRO A 132 7.05 9.35 18.10
C PRO A 132 5.82 10.27 18.02
N ALA A 133 5.98 11.58 18.19
CA ALA A 133 4.91 12.56 18.02
C ALA A 133 4.75 13.04 16.56
N SER A 134 5.71 12.76 15.68
CA SER A 134 5.57 13.06 14.25
C SER A 134 4.57 12.10 13.60
N MET A 135 4.01 12.49 12.46
CA MET A 135 3.26 11.58 11.61
C MET A 135 4.20 10.50 11.04
N PHE A 136 3.86 9.23 11.22
CA PHE A 136 4.56 8.12 10.59
C PHE A 136 3.97 7.87 9.21
N ASP A 137 4.73 8.29 8.20
CA ASP A 137 4.40 8.24 6.78
C ASP A 137 5.15 7.06 6.14
N VAL A 138 4.43 5.99 5.79
CA VAL A 138 5.04 4.67 5.58
C VAL A 138 4.79 4.12 4.18
N HIS A 139 5.89 3.83 3.48
CA HIS A 139 5.90 3.20 2.16
C HIS A 139 6.71 1.90 2.18
N VAL A 140 6.09 0.81 2.64
CA VAL A 140 6.73 -0.51 2.75
C VAL A 140 6.16 -1.53 1.75
N LYS A 141 6.98 -1.94 0.79
CA LYS A 141 6.66 -2.94 -0.25
C LYS A 141 7.94 -3.30 -1.03
N ARG A 142 7.87 -4.23 -1.98
CA ARG A 142 9.00 -4.47 -2.90
C ARG A 142 9.39 -3.17 -3.59
N ILE A 143 10.68 -2.93 -3.79
CA ILE A 143 11.13 -1.75 -4.52
C ILE A 143 10.97 -2.02 -6.01
N HIS A 144 10.18 -1.18 -6.67
CA HIS A 144 9.88 -1.31 -8.09
C HIS A 144 9.48 0.05 -8.66
N GLU A 145 9.88 0.36 -9.89
CA GLU A 145 9.55 1.63 -10.54
C GLU A 145 8.04 1.95 -10.56
N TYR A 146 7.16 0.98 -10.89
CA TYR A 146 5.69 1.20 -10.90
C TYR A 146 5.09 1.49 -9.52
N LYS A 147 5.78 1.10 -8.43
CA LYS A 147 5.35 1.37 -7.06
C LYS A 147 5.77 2.76 -6.60
N ARG A 148 6.56 3.47 -7.42
CA ARG A 148 6.90 4.89 -7.31
C ARG A 148 7.43 5.32 -5.93
N GLN A 149 8.33 4.54 -5.34
CA GLN A 149 9.13 5.04 -4.21
C GLN A 149 9.91 6.32 -4.59
N LEU A 150 10.22 6.49 -5.88
CA LEU A 150 10.82 7.71 -6.43
C LEU A 150 9.89 8.93 -6.31
N LEU A 151 8.57 8.78 -6.54
CA LEU A 151 7.60 9.87 -6.34
C LEU A 151 7.55 10.31 -4.86
N ASN A 152 7.54 9.35 -3.93
CA ASN A 152 7.65 9.64 -2.49
C ASN A 152 8.97 10.36 -2.17
N CYS A 153 10.09 9.89 -2.73
CA CYS A 153 11.40 10.54 -2.55
C CYS A 153 11.42 12.01 -3.05
N LEU A 154 10.77 12.31 -4.19
CA LEU A 154 10.64 13.68 -4.67
C LEU A 154 9.81 14.56 -3.71
N HIS A 155 8.76 14.01 -3.09
CA HIS A 155 8.00 14.73 -2.07
C HIS A 155 8.85 15.00 -0.81
N VAL A 156 9.66 14.04 -0.36
CA VAL A 156 10.63 14.24 0.73
C VAL A 156 11.58 15.40 0.44
N ILE A 157 12.14 15.46 -0.77
CA ILE A 157 13.02 16.55 -1.21
C ILE A 157 12.25 17.89 -1.24
N THR A 158 11.00 17.88 -1.69
CA THR A 158 10.13 19.05 -1.70
C THR A 158 9.88 19.57 -0.29
N MET A 159 9.58 18.70 0.66
CA MET A 159 9.44 19.06 2.08
C MET A 159 10.74 19.64 2.65
N TYR A 160 11.88 18.99 2.37
CA TYR A 160 13.19 19.47 2.79
C TYR A 160 13.45 20.90 2.28
N ASN A 161 13.24 21.14 0.98
CA ASN A 161 13.43 22.45 0.36
C ASN A 161 12.50 23.52 0.95
N ARG A 162 11.23 23.19 1.20
CA ARG A 162 10.27 24.10 1.84
C ARG A 162 10.69 24.46 3.27
N ILE A 163 11.19 23.49 4.05
CA ILE A 163 11.71 23.73 5.40
C ILE A 163 12.95 24.62 5.36
N LYS A 164 13.86 24.41 4.41
CA LYS A 164 15.08 25.23 4.25
C LYS A 164 14.76 26.66 3.82
N LYS A 165 13.76 26.83 2.96
CA LYS A 165 13.31 28.15 2.47
C LYS A 165 12.69 28.99 3.57
N ASP A 166 11.87 28.39 4.43
CA ASP A 166 11.29 29.08 5.60
C ASP A 166 11.39 28.21 6.87
N PRO A 167 12.53 28.26 7.57
CA PRO A 167 12.75 27.47 8.78
C PRO A 167 11.85 27.87 9.95
N LYS A 168 11.20 29.05 9.91
CA LYS A 168 10.31 29.52 10.99
C LYS A 168 8.88 29.06 10.78
N LYS A 169 8.49 28.72 9.55
CA LYS A 169 7.17 28.16 9.26
C LYS A 169 6.92 26.88 10.07
N LEU A 170 5.69 26.76 10.53
CA LEU A 170 5.17 25.56 11.20
C LEU A 170 4.87 24.50 10.13
N PHE A 171 5.48 23.33 10.30
CA PHE A 171 5.22 22.13 9.51
C PHE A 171 4.77 21.02 10.46
N VAL A 172 3.85 20.18 10.02
CA VAL A 172 3.55 18.92 10.72
C VAL A 172 4.83 18.08 10.70
N PRO A 173 5.41 17.72 11.85
CA PRO A 173 6.60 16.88 11.86
C PRO A 173 6.30 15.53 11.20
N ARG A 174 7.19 15.05 10.34
CA ARG A 174 7.04 13.74 9.67
C ARG A 174 8.25 12.84 9.84
N THR A 175 8.00 11.57 10.10
CA THR A 175 8.97 10.49 9.92
C THR A 175 8.54 9.67 8.71
N VAL A 176 9.22 9.87 7.58
CA VAL A 176 8.99 9.14 6.34
C VAL A 176 9.79 7.84 6.36
N ILE A 177 9.10 6.71 6.29
CA ILE A 177 9.64 5.37 6.48
C ILE A 177 9.41 4.57 5.20
N ILE A 178 10.47 4.38 4.42
CA ILE A 178 10.42 3.59 3.19
C ILE A 178 11.09 2.25 3.48
N GLY A 179 10.54 1.13 2.99
CA GLY A 179 11.14 -0.17 3.24
C GLY A 179 10.82 -1.17 2.15
N GLY A 180 11.79 -2.02 1.81
CA GLY A 180 11.62 -2.96 0.72
C GLY A 180 12.88 -3.68 0.31
N LYS A 181 12.73 -4.62 -0.61
CA LYS A 181 13.83 -5.30 -1.29
C LYS A 181 13.74 -5.07 -2.79
N ALA A 182 14.88 -4.86 -3.42
CA ALA A 182 15.04 -4.89 -4.87
C ALA A 182 15.50 -6.29 -5.30
N ALA A 183 15.06 -6.74 -6.48
CA ALA A 183 15.59 -7.97 -7.06
C ALA A 183 17.10 -7.80 -7.38
N PRO A 184 17.94 -8.85 -7.26
CA PRO A 184 19.39 -8.72 -7.42
C PRO A 184 19.82 -8.14 -8.78
N GLY A 185 19.15 -8.50 -9.87
CA GLY A 185 19.44 -7.99 -11.22
C GLY A 185 18.77 -6.65 -11.54
N TYR A 186 17.93 -6.11 -10.66
CA TYR A 186 17.16 -4.90 -10.96
C TYR A 186 17.95 -3.65 -10.58
N HIS A 187 18.77 -3.17 -11.52
CA HIS A 187 19.64 -2.01 -11.35
C HIS A 187 18.87 -0.75 -10.90
N MET A 188 17.82 -0.35 -11.61
CA MET A 188 17.06 0.87 -11.29
C MET A 188 16.44 0.81 -9.89
N ALA A 189 15.88 -0.33 -9.48
CA ALA A 189 15.34 -0.49 -8.12
C ALA A 189 16.43 -0.35 -7.04
N LYS A 190 17.66 -0.84 -7.28
CA LYS A 190 18.80 -0.62 -6.37
C LYS A 190 19.24 0.84 -6.34
N MET A 191 19.23 1.52 -7.48
CA MET A 191 19.53 2.95 -7.56
C MET A 191 18.50 3.80 -6.81
N ILE A 192 17.21 3.42 -6.85
CA ILE A 192 16.15 4.06 -6.05
C ILE A 192 16.44 3.89 -4.55
N ILE A 193 16.84 2.70 -4.09
CA ILE A 193 17.25 2.48 -2.68
C ILE A 193 18.41 3.41 -2.33
N LYS A 194 19.44 3.47 -3.18
CA LYS A 194 20.62 4.31 -2.95
C LYS A 194 20.26 5.80 -2.92
N LEU A 195 19.35 6.25 -3.77
CA LEU A 195 18.87 7.63 -3.76
C LEU A 195 18.15 7.96 -2.45
N ILE A 196 17.23 7.09 -2.02
CA ILE A 196 16.49 7.28 -0.77
C ILE A 196 17.43 7.39 0.42
N THR A 197 18.44 6.51 0.52
CA THR A 197 19.41 6.57 1.62
C THR A 197 20.32 7.80 1.53
N SER A 198 20.75 8.20 0.34
CA SER A 198 21.49 9.46 0.12
C SER A 198 20.70 10.71 0.50
N VAL A 199 19.40 10.77 0.16
CA VAL A 199 18.50 11.85 0.58
C VAL A 199 18.31 11.83 2.09
N ALA A 200 18.12 10.64 2.67
CA ALA A 200 17.99 10.48 4.11
C ALA A 200 19.24 10.97 4.86
N ASP A 201 20.44 10.68 4.36
CA ASP A 201 21.70 11.13 4.97
C ASP A 201 21.78 12.65 5.03
N VAL A 202 21.37 13.36 3.97
CA VAL A 202 21.35 14.84 3.96
C VAL A 202 20.27 15.37 4.91
N VAL A 203 19.03 14.90 4.76
CA VAL A 203 17.88 15.41 5.54
C VAL A 203 18.08 15.19 7.04
N ASN A 204 18.53 13.98 7.43
CA ASN A 204 18.63 13.58 8.83
C ASN A 204 19.77 14.26 9.60
N ASN A 205 20.75 14.83 8.88
CA ASN A 205 21.93 15.48 9.46
C ASN A 205 21.92 17.01 9.29
N ASP A 206 20.88 17.59 8.68
CA ASP A 206 20.76 19.05 8.54
C ASP A 206 20.17 19.68 9.82
N PRO A 207 20.95 20.50 10.56
CA PRO A 207 20.47 21.10 11.81
C PRO A 207 19.27 22.03 11.64
N MET A 208 19.06 22.60 10.45
CA MET A 208 17.90 23.47 10.17
C MET A 208 16.60 22.67 10.05
N VAL A 209 16.69 21.39 9.68
CA VAL A 209 15.53 20.49 9.63
C VAL A 209 15.14 20.05 11.04
N GLY A 210 16.13 19.70 11.86
CA GLY A 210 15.92 19.24 13.23
C GLY A 210 14.91 18.09 13.30
N ASN A 211 13.89 18.24 14.15
CA ASN A 211 12.85 17.21 14.34
C ASN A 211 11.64 17.35 13.38
N LYS A 212 11.68 18.26 12.39
CA LYS A 212 10.56 18.49 11.47
C LYS A 212 10.42 17.40 10.41
N LEU A 213 11.53 16.83 9.96
CA LEU A 213 11.53 15.78 8.95
C LEU A 213 12.63 14.76 9.25
N LYS A 214 12.26 13.49 9.29
CA LYS A 214 13.17 12.35 9.38
C LYS A 214 12.86 11.38 8.25
N VAL A 215 13.88 10.81 7.62
CA VAL A 215 13.73 9.83 6.54
C VAL A 215 14.47 8.56 6.92
N ILE A 216 13.81 7.41 6.86
CA ILE A 216 14.40 6.13 7.25
C ILE A 216 14.13 5.11 6.16
N PHE A 217 15.17 4.36 5.82
CA PHE A 217 15.04 3.15 5.03
C PHE A 217 15.02 1.92 5.95
N LEU A 218 13.93 1.16 5.97
CA LEU A 218 13.82 -0.08 6.74
C LEU A 218 14.52 -1.22 6.02
N GLU A 219 15.64 -1.64 6.58
CA GLU A 219 16.41 -2.77 6.08
C GLU A 219 15.67 -4.10 6.24
N ASN A 220 15.87 -4.99 5.27
CA ASN A 220 15.39 -6.37 5.30
C ASN A 220 13.87 -6.51 5.59
N TYR A 221 13.05 -5.64 4.98
CA TYR A 221 11.60 -5.71 5.13
C TYR A 221 11.06 -7.12 4.84
N ARG A 222 10.29 -7.64 5.81
CA ARG A 222 9.76 -9.00 5.88
C ARG A 222 8.54 -9.03 6.81
N VAL A 223 7.83 -10.15 6.89
CA VAL A 223 6.59 -10.29 7.67
C VAL A 223 6.75 -9.83 9.12
N SER A 224 7.79 -10.27 9.83
CA SER A 224 8.01 -9.89 11.23
C SER A 224 8.30 -8.39 11.44
N LEU A 225 8.86 -7.71 10.44
CA LEU A 225 9.02 -6.25 10.49
C LEU A 225 7.72 -5.53 10.11
N ALA A 226 6.96 -6.10 9.17
CA ALA A 226 5.63 -5.61 8.80
C ALA A 226 4.68 -5.59 10.01
N GLU A 227 4.69 -6.64 10.84
CA GLU A 227 3.93 -6.74 12.09
C GLU A 227 4.27 -5.65 13.11
N LYS A 228 5.41 -4.94 12.96
CA LYS A 228 5.79 -3.84 13.85
C LYS A 228 5.44 -2.47 13.26
N VAL A 229 5.74 -2.26 11.98
CA VAL A 229 5.55 -0.96 11.32
C VAL A 229 4.07 -0.69 11.00
N ILE A 230 3.30 -1.71 10.62
CA ILE A 230 1.89 -1.52 10.21
C ILE A 230 1.04 -0.95 11.35
N PRO A 231 1.05 -1.51 12.58
CA PRO A 231 0.28 -0.95 13.70
C PRO A 231 0.69 0.49 14.08
N ALA A 232 1.94 0.86 13.83
CA ALA A 232 2.52 2.16 14.15
C ALA A 232 2.30 3.24 13.08
N THR A 233 1.71 2.91 11.94
CA THR A 233 1.62 3.82 10.80
C THR A 233 0.43 4.77 10.92
N ASP A 234 0.64 6.06 10.64
CA ASP A 234 -0.44 7.05 10.52
C ASP A 234 -0.91 7.17 9.08
N LEU A 235 0.03 7.28 8.13
CA LEU A 235 -0.23 7.44 6.71
C LEU A 235 0.38 6.30 5.90
N SER A 236 -0.44 5.65 5.07
CA SER A 236 -0.06 4.54 4.21
C SER A 236 0.08 4.98 2.75
N GLU A 237 1.27 4.78 2.19
CA GLU A 237 1.62 5.18 0.82
C GLU A 237 1.28 4.09 -0.21
N GLN A 238 0.20 4.31 -0.96
CA GLN A 238 -0.34 3.39 -1.97
C GLN A 238 -0.37 4.03 -3.36
N ILE A 239 0.80 4.48 -3.78
CA ILE A 239 0.99 5.43 -4.88
C ILE A 239 1.45 4.79 -6.19
N SER A 240 1.01 3.57 -6.54
CA SER A 240 1.36 2.99 -7.84
C SER A 240 0.77 3.81 -9.01
N THR A 241 1.31 3.67 -10.21
CA THR A 241 0.66 4.26 -11.40
C THR A 241 -0.66 3.54 -11.65
N ALA A 242 -1.75 4.26 -11.89
CA ALA A 242 -3.05 3.65 -12.13
C ALA A 242 -2.98 2.59 -13.24
N GLY A 243 -3.51 1.39 -12.96
CA GLY A 243 -3.50 0.23 -13.85
C GLY A 243 -2.28 -0.69 -13.69
N THR A 244 -1.37 -0.43 -12.75
CA THR A 244 -0.12 -1.22 -12.60
C THR A 244 -0.09 -2.14 -11.37
N GLU A 245 -0.75 -1.77 -10.27
CA GLU A 245 -0.91 -2.66 -9.12
C GLU A 245 -2.19 -3.48 -9.29
N ALA A 246 -2.02 -4.80 -9.44
CA ALA A 246 -3.14 -5.71 -9.63
C ALA A 246 -4.15 -5.69 -8.46
N SER A 247 -3.70 -5.43 -7.24
CA SER A 247 -4.56 -5.37 -6.05
C SER A 247 -3.82 -4.66 -4.92
N GLY A 248 -2.75 -5.28 -4.41
CA GLY A 248 -2.09 -4.86 -3.19
C GLY A 248 -2.80 -5.40 -1.95
N THR A 249 -2.03 -5.90 -0.99
CA THR A 249 -2.55 -6.37 0.31
C THR A 249 -1.93 -5.63 1.49
N GLY A 250 -0.94 -4.77 1.25
CA GLY A 250 -0.38 -3.89 2.27
C GLY A 250 -1.41 -2.84 2.70
N ASN A 251 -2.04 -2.20 1.72
CA ASN A 251 -3.15 -1.23 1.88
C ASN A 251 -4.25 -1.75 2.82
N MET A 252 -4.71 -2.99 2.64
CA MET A 252 -5.72 -3.63 3.50
C MET A 252 -5.25 -3.74 4.97
N LYS A 253 -3.97 -4.06 5.19
CA LYS A 253 -3.41 -4.20 6.55
C LYS A 253 -3.33 -2.85 7.24
N PHE A 254 -2.94 -1.82 6.50
CA PHE A 254 -2.87 -0.46 7.01
C PHE A 254 -4.26 0.08 7.36
N MET A 255 -5.24 -0.11 6.48
CA MET A 255 -6.64 0.27 6.72
C MET A 255 -7.19 -0.36 8.00
N LEU A 256 -7.03 -1.69 8.16
CA LEU A 256 -7.46 -2.43 9.35
C LEU A 256 -6.77 -1.96 10.64
N ASN A 257 -5.52 -1.49 10.56
CA ASN A 257 -4.75 -1.01 11.71
C ASN A 257 -4.86 0.51 11.94
N GLY A 258 -5.82 1.18 11.29
CA GLY A 258 -6.10 2.59 11.52
C GLY A 258 -5.03 3.55 10.98
N ALA A 259 -4.42 3.21 9.84
CA ALA A 259 -3.67 4.17 9.04
C ALA A 259 -4.59 4.73 7.92
N LEU A 260 -4.51 6.03 7.67
CA LEU A 260 -5.18 6.63 6.52
C LEU A 260 -4.37 6.37 5.25
N THR A 261 -5.05 6.20 4.12
CA THR A 261 -4.40 5.88 2.85
C THR A 261 -4.25 7.13 2.00
N ILE A 262 -3.04 7.41 1.53
CA ILE A 262 -2.79 8.29 0.38
C ILE A 262 -2.43 7.41 -0.82
N GLY A 263 -3.16 7.56 -1.92
CA GLY A 263 -3.01 6.63 -3.02
C GLY A 263 -3.69 7.07 -4.31
N THR A 264 -3.36 6.35 -5.37
CA THR A 264 -4.03 6.44 -6.66
C THR A 264 -5.24 5.52 -6.71
N MET A 265 -6.12 5.76 -7.68
CA MET A 265 -7.24 4.87 -8.04
C MET A 265 -6.72 3.65 -8.81
N ASP A 266 -6.05 2.76 -8.09
CA ASP A 266 -5.40 1.56 -8.61
C ASP A 266 -5.63 0.34 -7.71
N GLY A 267 -5.65 -0.86 -8.29
CA GLY A 267 -5.83 -2.12 -7.57
C GLY A 267 -6.98 -2.10 -6.55
N ALA A 268 -6.70 -2.55 -5.33
CA ALA A 268 -7.67 -2.60 -4.25
C ALA A 268 -7.91 -1.25 -3.56
N ASN A 269 -7.17 -0.17 -3.91
CA ASN A 269 -7.47 1.16 -3.37
C ASN A 269 -8.86 1.64 -3.83
N VAL A 270 -9.28 1.25 -5.04
CA VAL A 270 -10.61 1.56 -5.57
C VAL A 270 -11.68 0.94 -4.67
N GLU A 271 -11.57 -0.36 -4.40
CA GLU A 271 -12.51 -1.07 -3.53
C GLU A 271 -12.45 -0.54 -2.09
N MET A 272 -11.29 -0.12 -1.58
CA MET A 272 -11.18 0.51 -0.26
C MET A 272 -11.90 1.85 -0.20
N ALA A 273 -11.79 2.67 -1.26
CA ALA A 273 -12.51 3.94 -1.36
C ALA A 273 -14.02 3.73 -1.48
N GLU A 274 -14.47 2.69 -2.18
CA GLU A 274 -15.89 2.30 -2.25
C GLU A 274 -16.45 1.91 -0.88
N GLU A 275 -15.72 1.10 -0.10
CA GLU A 275 -16.19 0.65 1.22
C GLU A 275 -16.15 1.75 2.28
N ALA A 276 -15.09 2.57 2.29
CA ALA A 276 -14.92 3.60 3.32
C ALA A 276 -15.56 4.94 2.95
N GLY A 277 -15.92 5.16 1.69
CA GLY A 277 -16.21 6.48 1.13
C GLY A 277 -14.94 7.19 0.68
N GLU A 278 -14.93 7.72 -0.56
CA GLU A 278 -13.76 8.37 -1.16
C GLU A 278 -13.25 9.55 -0.32
N GLU A 279 -14.13 10.25 0.40
CA GLU A 279 -13.77 11.36 1.27
C GLU A 279 -12.98 10.94 2.52
N ASN A 280 -12.91 9.64 2.82
CA ASN A 280 -12.18 9.08 3.94
C ASN A 280 -10.82 8.47 3.52
N LEU A 281 -10.42 8.67 2.26
CA LEU A 281 -9.09 8.40 1.72
C LEU A 281 -8.50 9.67 1.07
N PHE A 282 -7.18 9.72 0.94
CA PHE A 282 -6.46 10.77 0.24
C PHE A 282 -6.13 10.34 -1.19
N ILE A 283 -7.14 10.35 -2.05
CA ILE A 283 -7.00 9.96 -3.44
C ILE A 283 -6.42 11.10 -4.28
N PHE A 284 -5.46 10.79 -5.16
CA PHE A 284 -4.84 11.76 -6.06
C PHE A 284 -4.39 11.12 -7.39
N GLY A 285 -3.97 11.99 -8.32
CA GLY A 285 -3.28 11.61 -9.54
C GLY A 285 -4.21 11.13 -10.64
N MET A 286 -3.60 10.69 -11.74
CA MET A 286 -4.27 10.15 -12.91
C MET A 286 -5.04 8.86 -12.60
N ARG A 287 -6.22 8.70 -13.22
CA ARG A 287 -6.93 7.42 -13.33
C ARG A 287 -6.42 6.65 -14.56
N ILE A 288 -6.87 5.40 -14.72
CA ILE A 288 -6.43 4.53 -15.83
C ILE A 288 -6.65 5.20 -17.20
N ASP A 289 -7.81 5.81 -17.40
CA ASP A 289 -8.13 6.45 -18.68
C ASP A 289 -7.24 7.67 -18.96
N ASP A 290 -6.87 8.43 -17.91
CA ASP A 290 -5.94 9.56 -18.03
C ASP A 290 -4.54 9.09 -18.41
N VAL A 291 -4.08 7.97 -17.82
CA VAL A 291 -2.79 7.34 -18.16
C VAL A 291 -2.80 6.91 -19.63
N ALA A 292 -3.86 6.25 -20.09
CA ALA A 292 -4.00 5.81 -21.47
C ALA A 292 -4.11 7.00 -22.45
N ALA A 293 -4.79 8.07 -22.07
CA ALA A 293 -4.88 9.28 -22.87
C ALA A 293 -3.52 9.98 -22.98
N LEU A 294 -2.74 10.03 -21.90
CA LEU A 294 -1.40 10.60 -21.89
C LEU A 294 -0.42 9.78 -22.74
N ASP A 295 -0.54 8.44 -22.70
CA ASP A 295 0.23 7.56 -23.59
C ASP A 295 -0.08 7.82 -25.07
N LYS A 296 -1.36 7.98 -25.44
CA LYS A 296 -1.77 8.31 -26.81
C LYS A 296 -1.27 9.69 -27.25
N LYS A 297 -1.27 10.67 -26.35
CA LYS A 297 -0.78 12.03 -26.62
C LYS A 297 0.75 12.06 -26.82
N GLY A 298 1.47 11.15 -26.17
CA GLY A 298 2.92 11.16 -26.08
C GLY A 298 3.38 11.88 -24.83
N TYR A 299 3.69 11.13 -23.77
CA TYR A 299 4.20 11.68 -22.51
C TYR A 299 5.58 12.32 -22.71
N ASN A 300 5.72 13.57 -22.24
CA ASN A 300 6.96 14.33 -22.26
C ASN A 300 7.28 14.88 -20.86
N ALA A 301 8.20 14.21 -20.16
CA ALA A 301 8.60 14.59 -18.81
C ALA A 301 9.15 16.04 -18.72
N LYS A 302 9.77 16.54 -19.81
CA LYS A 302 10.36 17.88 -19.84
C LYS A 302 9.32 18.98 -19.62
N GLU A 303 8.09 18.80 -20.11
CA GLU A 303 6.99 19.77 -19.92
C GLU A 303 6.70 19.99 -18.44
N TYR A 304 6.62 18.92 -17.65
CA TYR A 304 6.38 18.99 -16.22
C TYR A 304 7.58 19.59 -15.47
N TYR A 305 8.80 19.20 -15.84
CA TYR A 305 10.02 19.75 -15.26
C TYR A 305 10.16 21.26 -15.48
N GLU A 306 9.78 21.77 -16.66
CA GLU A 306 9.84 23.20 -16.96
C GLU A 306 8.69 23.98 -16.32
N ALA A 307 7.50 23.38 -16.22
CA ALA A 307 6.31 24.04 -15.68
C ALA A 307 6.26 24.08 -14.14
N LEU A 308 6.93 23.16 -13.43
CA LEU A 308 6.80 23.00 -11.98
C LEU A 308 8.11 23.36 -11.25
N PRO A 309 8.23 24.56 -10.65
CA PRO A 309 9.49 25.03 -10.05
C PRO A 309 10.03 24.16 -8.91
N GLU A 310 9.16 23.59 -8.09
CA GLU A 310 9.59 22.71 -6.97
C GLU A 310 10.08 21.35 -7.48
N LEU A 311 9.45 20.81 -8.54
CA LEU A 311 9.93 19.61 -9.22
C LEU A 311 11.29 19.88 -9.85
N LYS A 312 11.42 21.00 -10.57
CA LYS A 312 12.66 21.44 -11.20
C LYS A 312 13.81 21.47 -10.19
N LEU A 313 13.60 22.14 -9.06
CA LEU A 313 14.59 22.24 -8.00
C LEU A 313 15.00 20.86 -7.45
N ALA A 314 14.03 19.98 -7.18
CA ALA A 314 14.31 18.63 -6.67
C ALA A 314 15.15 17.81 -7.66
N ILE A 315 14.81 17.88 -8.95
CA ILE A 315 15.53 17.19 -10.02
C ILE A 315 16.93 17.77 -10.23
N ASP A 316 17.07 19.10 -10.20
CA ASP A 316 18.37 19.77 -10.34
C ASP A 316 19.31 19.39 -9.19
N GLN A 317 18.81 19.28 -7.95
CA GLN A 317 19.58 18.82 -6.80
C GLN A 317 20.05 17.36 -6.93
N ILE A 318 19.21 16.47 -7.47
CA ILE A 318 19.62 15.09 -7.73
C ILE A 318 20.69 15.05 -8.83
N ASN A 319 20.47 15.81 -9.91
CA ASN A 319 21.32 15.81 -11.10
C ASN A 319 22.69 16.48 -10.87
N ASN A 320 22.77 17.51 -10.03
CA ASN A 320 24.01 18.25 -9.78
C ASN A 320 24.87 17.64 -8.66
N GLY A 321 24.48 16.48 -8.12
CA GLY A 321 25.23 15.78 -7.09
C GLY A 321 25.03 16.30 -5.67
N PHE A 322 24.00 17.12 -5.38
CA PHE A 322 23.72 17.61 -4.03
C PHE A 322 23.58 16.46 -3.01
N TYR A 323 22.96 15.34 -3.40
CA TYR A 323 22.81 14.13 -2.57
C TYR A 323 23.93 13.09 -2.75
N SER A 324 24.95 13.40 -3.55
CA SER A 324 26.09 12.52 -3.81
C SER A 324 27.37 13.33 -4.12
N PRO A 325 27.84 14.22 -3.23
CA PRO A 325 28.91 15.17 -3.54
C PRO A 325 30.25 14.52 -3.93
N LYS A 326 30.51 13.29 -3.46
CA LYS A 326 31.71 12.51 -3.83
C LYS A 326 31.62 11.87 -5.23
N GLN A 327 30.40 11.71 -5.75
CA GLN A 327 30.10 11.10 -7.05
C GLN A 327 28.92 11.87 -7.66
N PRO A 328 29.14 13.08 -8.21
CA PRO A 328 28.04 13.94 -8.66
C PRO A 328 27.13 13.27 -9.71
N ASP A 329 27.71 12.45 -10.59
CA ASP A 329 26.98 11.72 -11.63
C ASP A 329 26.29 10.42 -11.15
N LEU A 330 26.34 10.08 -9.85
CA LEU A 330 25.84 8.80 -9.31
C LEU A 330 24.39 8.49 -9.73
N PHE A 331 23.54 9.51 -9.81
CA PHE A 331 22.12 9.34 -10.09
C PHE A 331 21.74 9.65 -11.55
N LYS A 332 22.71 9.81 -12.46
CA LYS A 332 22.47 10.12 -13.86
C LYS A 332 21.52 9.14 -14.55
N ASP A 333 21.61 7.84 -14.23
CA ASP A 333 20.71 6.84 -14.79
C ASP A 333 19.25 7.03 -14.32
N VAL A 334 19.05 7.42 -13.06
CA VAL A 334 17.71 7.74 -12.53
C VAL A 334 17.14 8.96 -13.23
N ILE A 335 17.96 10.00 -13.42
CA ILE A 335 17.58 11.21 -14.14
C ILE A 335 17.25 10.91 -15.61
N ASN A 336 18.11 10.16 -16.31
CA ASN A 336 17.87 9.76 -17.70
C ASN A 336 16.58 8.94 -17.83
N MET A 337 16.34 8.00 -16.91
CA MET A 337 15.10 7.24 -16.90
C MET A 337 13.89 8.18 -16.73
N LEU A 338 13.93 9.09 -15.76
CA LEU A 338 12.84 10.05 -15.51
C LEU A 338 12.52 10.94 -16.72
N PHE A 339 13.52 11.41 -17.46
CA PHE A 339 13.30 12.32 -18.59
C PHE A 339 12.93 11.61 -19.90
N TYR A 340 13.52 10.44 -20.17
CA TYR A 340 13.47 9.83 -21.50
C TYR A 340 12.69 8.52 -21.54
N HIS A 341 12.56 7.81 -20.41
CA HIS A 341 12.05 6.45 -20.36
C HIS A 341 11.09 6.20 -19.19
N ASP A 342 10.46 7.25 -18.66
CA ASP A 342 9.59 7.15 -17.50
C ASP A 342 8.24 6.53 -17.87
N ARG A 343 8.22 5.21 -17.84
CA ARG A 343 7.04 4.37 -18.10
C ARG A 343 5.91 4.61 -17.11
N PHE A 344 6.22 5.16 -15.92
CA PHE A 344 5.32 5.27 -14.77
C PHE A 344 4.93 6.71 -14.45
N LYS A 345 5.28 7.64 -15.35
CA LYS A 345 4.78 9.02 -15.41
C LYS A 345 4.90 9.72 -14.06
N VAL A 346 6.06 9.56 -13.41
CA VAL A 346 6.35 10.09 -12.06
C VAL A 346 6.10 11.60 -12.01
N PHE A 347 6.50 12.34 -13.05
CA PHE A 347 6.33 13.80 -13.06
C PHE A 347 4.87 14.22 -13.29
N ALA A 348 4.09 13.43 -14.02
CA ALA A 348 2.69 13.74 -14.28
C ALA A 348 1.84 13.77 -13.01
N ASP A 349 2.13 12.88 -12.05
CA ASP A 349 1.41 12.82 -10.77
C ASP A 349 2.05 13.65 -9.64
N TYR A 350 3.22 14.26 -9.87
CA TYR A 350 3.98 14.95 -8.83
C TYR A 350 3.19 16.07 -8.15
N GLU A 351 2.59 16.97 -8.94
CA GLU A 351 1.89 18.14 -8.38
C GLU A 351 0.64 17.71 -7.59
N ALA A 352 -0.13 16.76 -8.13
CA ALA A 352 -1.32 16.21 -7.48
C ALA A 352 -0.95 15.51 -6.16
N TYR A 353 0.15 14.76 -6.14
CA TYR A 353 0.66 14.11 -4.94
C TYR A 353 1.05 15.11 -3.85
N VAL A 354 1.85 16.14 -4.19
CA VAL A 354 2.26 17.19 -3.24
C VAL A 354 1.05 17.94 -2.68
N LYS A 355 0.08 18.32 -3.53
CA LYS A 355 -1.17 18.96 -3.08
C LYS A 355 -1.99 18.06 -2.16
N CYS A 356 -2.04 16.76 -2.44
CA CYS A 356 -2.76 15.81 -1.57
C CYS A 356 -2.07 15.64 -0.21
N GLN A 357 -0.73 15.61 -0.19
CA GLN A 357 0.06 15.58 1.04
C GLN A 357 -0.13 16.82 1.93
N GLU A 358 -0.45 17.97 1.34
CA GLU A 358 -0.85 19.17 2.09
C GLU A 358 -2.18 18.97 2.80
N LYS A 359 -3.18 18.35 2.15
CA LYS A 359 -4.47 18.00 2.78
C LYS A 359 -4.29 17.02 3.94
N VAL A 360 -3.42 16.02 3.78
CA VAL A 360 -3.03 15.09 4.84
C VAL A 360 -2.49 15.85 6.06
N SER A 361 -1.54 16.76 5.83
CA SER A 361 -0.95 17.57 6.90
C SER A 361 -2.00 18.45 7.59
N GLN A 362 -2.92 19.04 6.84
CA GLN A 362 -4.00 19.85 7.40
C GLN A 362 -4.95 19.02 8.27
N LEU A 363 -5.38 17.84 7.83
CA LEU A 363 -6.26 16.98 8.61
C LEU A 363 -5.58 16.49 9.90
N TYR A 364 -4.28 16.15 9.83
CA TYR A 364 -3.53 15.66 11.00
C TYR A 364 -3.41 16.69 12.13
N MET A 365 -3.53 17.99 11.81
CA MET A 365 -3.60 19.06 12.81
C MET A 365 -4.95 19.12 13.54
N ASN A 366 -5.95 18.34 13.11
CA ASN A 366 -7.24 18.18 13.77
C ASN A 366 -7.42 16.73 14.25
N PRO A 367 -6.96 16.39 15.46
CA PRO A 367 -6.98 15.02 15.98
C PRO A 367 -8.37 14.39 16.00
N LYS A 368 -9.42 15.16 16.30
CA LYS A 368 -10.80 14.64 16.33
C LYS A 368 -11.26 14.21 14.93
N ALA A 369 -11.05 15.04 13.92
CA ALA A 369 -11.40 14.71 12.54
C ALA A 369 -10.55 13.57 11.98
N TRP A 370 -9.24 13.57 12.28
CA TRP A 370 -8.33 12.48 11.93
C TRP A 370 -8.79 11.14 12.51
N ASN A 371 -9.05 11.09 13.82
CA ASN A 371 -9.45 9.87 14.51
C ASN A 371 -10.82 9.36 14.05
N ALA A 372 -11.76 10.26 13.75
CA ALA A 372 -13.04 9.89 13.16
C ALA A 372 -12.85 9.23 11.78
N MET A 373 -11.98 9.79 10.92
CA MET A 373 -11.68 9.20 9.61
C MET A 373 -10.96 7.84 9.74
N VAL A 374 -10.08 7.70 10.73
CA VAL A 374 -9.43 6.43 11.08
C VAL A 374 -10.47 5.38 11.46
N LEU A 375 -11.42 5.72 12.34
CA LEU A 375 -12.47 4.80 12.76
C LEU A 375 -13.33 4.33 11.58
N LYS A 376 -13.71 5.24 10.67
CA LYS A 376 -14.43 4.86 9.43
C LYS A 376 -13.66 3.84 8.60
N ASN A 377 -12.34 4.03 8.43
CA ASN A 377 -11.51 3.09 7.68
C ASN A 377 -11.43 1.72 8.36
N ILE A 378 -11.27 1.68 9.69
CA ILE A 378 -11.29 0.41 10.44
C ILE A 378 -12.65 -0.28 10.25
N ALA A 379 -13.75 0.45 10.43
CA ALA A 379 -15.10 -0.07 10.34
C ALA A 379 -15.46 -0.60 8.94
N ALA A 380 -14.90 0.01 7.89
CA ALA A 380 -15.08 -0.38 6.48
C ALA A 380 -14.14 -1.49 6.00
N SER A 381 -13.19 -1.94 6.83
CA SER A 381 -12.16 -2.89 6.38
C SER A 381 -12.62 -4.37 6.33
N GLY A 382 -13.83 -4.66 6.78
CA GLY A 382 -14.36 -6.03 6.94
C GLY A 382 -14.33 -6.87 5.67
N LYS A 383 -14.67 -6.27 4.52
CA LYS A 383 -14.63 -6.93 3.19
C LYS A 383 -13.26 -7.52 2.87
N PHE A 384 -12.17 -6.96 3.39
CA PHE A 384 -10.81 -7.36 3.05
C PHE A 384 -10.27 -8.51 3.91
N SER A 385 -11.13 -9.22 4.65
CA SER A 385 -10.76 -10.50 5.26
C SER A 385 -10.47 -11.56 4.19
N SER A 386 -9.37 -12.30 4.36
CA SER A 386 -9.08 -13.46 3.52
C SER A 386 -10.13 -14.56 3.64
N ASP A 387 -10.90 -14.61 4.73
CA ASP A 387 -11.96 -15.62 4.87
C ASP A 387 -13.06 -15.41 3.84
N ARG A 388 -13.40 -14.15 3.54
CA ARG A 388 -14.35 -13.79 2.48
C ARG A 388 -13.80 -14.24 1.12
N THR A 389 -12.54 -13.92 0.83
CA THR A 389 -11.88 -14.39 -0.40
C THR A 389 -11.92 -15.91 -0.52
N ILE A 390 -11.57 -16.65 0.53
CA ILE A 390 -11.56 -18.12 0.50
C ILE A 390 -12.98 -18.70 0.36
N LYS A 391 -14.00 -18.10 0.97
CA LYS A 391 -15.40 -18.50 0.79
C LYS A 391 -15.84 -18.34 -0.68
N GLU A 392 -15.44 -17.25 -1.34
CA GLU A 392 -15.70 -17.05 -2.77
C GLU A 392 -14.96 -18.08 -3.64
N TYR A 393 -13.67 -18.35 -3.39
CA TYR A 393 -12.94 -19.40 -4.12
C TYR A 393 -13.58 -20.79 -3.94
N ALA A 394 -13.94 -21.12 -2.69
CA ALA A 394 -14.55 -22.41 -2.36
C ALA A 394 -15.85 -22.61 -3.13
N LYS A 395 -16.73 -21.61 -3.10
CA LYS A 395 -18.03 -21.68 -3.76
C LYS A 395 -17.96 -21.62 -5.28
N ASP A 396 -17.23 -20.64 -5.83
CA ASP A 396 -17.35 -20.27 -7.25
C ASP A 396 -16.35 -20.98 -8.17
N ILE A 397 -15.30 -21.59 -7.59
CA ILE A 397 -14.22 -22.23 -8.37
C ILE A 397 -13.99 -23.68 -7.93
N TRP A 398 -13.91 -23.94 -6.61
CA TRP A 398 -13.61 -25.28 -6.09
C TRP A 398 -14.85 -26.15 -5.91
N ASN A 399 -16.04 -25.56 -5.94
CA ASN A 399 -17.33 -26.22 -5.68
C ASN A 399 -17.36 -26.94 -4.32
N MET A 400 -16.92 -26.23 -3.28
CA MET A 400 -16.88 -26.70 -1.89
C MET A 400 -17.67 -25.74 -0.98
N GLU A 401 -18.42 -26.31 -0.04
CA GLU A 401 -19.12 -25.53 0.99
C GLU A 401 -18.20 -25.30 2.21
N PRO A 402 -17.92 -24.04 2.58
CA PRO A 402 -17.19 -23.71 3.79
C PRO A 402 -17.92 -24.21 5.04
N SER A 403 -17.16 -24.64 6.06
CA SER A 403 -17.74 -25.12 7.31
C SER A 403 -17.04 -24.50 8.51
N ASP A 404 -17.83 -24.03 9.47
CA ASP A 404 -17.38 -23.52 10.77
C ASP A 404 -17.42 -24.61 11.87
N LEU A 405 -17.58 -25.88 11.48
CA LEU A 405 -17.59 -27.00 12.41
C LEU A 405 -16.27 -27.08 13.18
N LYS A 406 -16.38 -27.03 14.52
CA LYS A 406 -15.23 -27.29 15.39
C LYS A 406 -14.88 -28.78 15.29
N ILE A 407 -13.69 -29.08 14.80
CA ILE A 407 -13.16 -30.44 14.79
C ILE A 407 -12.91 -30.83 16.26
N SER A 408 -13.57 -31.89 16.74
CA SER A 408 -13.33 -32.43 18.06
C SER A 408 -11.92 -33.01 18.14
N LEU A 409 -11.16 -32.65 19.17
CA LEU A 409 -9.83 -33.23 19.46
C LEU A 409 -9.94 -34.59 20.20
N SER A 410 -11.14 -35.14 20.34
CA SER A 410 -11.36 -36.40 21.07
C SER A 410 -10.86 -37.61 20.28
N ASN A 411 -9.70 -38.14 20.65
CA ASN A 411 -9.34 -39.56 20.49
C ASN A 411 -10.20 -40.43 21.44
N GLU A 412 -11.52 -40.31 21.38
CA GLU A 412 -12.38 -41.36 21.90
C GLU A 412 -12.67 -42.31 20.75
N SER A 413 -12.09 -43.50 20.86
CA SER A 413 -12.37 -44.65 20.00
C SER A 413 -13.87 -44.80 19.85
N SER A 414 -14.38 -44.47 18.66
CA SER A 414 -15.74 -44.76 18.27
C SER A 414 -15.92 -46.27 18.19
N ASN A 415 -16.26 -46.92 19.31
CA ASN A 415 -17.07 -48.13 19.31
C ASN A 415 -18.49 -47.73 18.88
N GLY A 416 -18.61 -47.39 17.59
CA GLY A 416 -19.84 -46.99 16.93
C GLY A 416 -20.08 -47.94 15.77
N VAL A 417 -20.88 -48.95 16.04
CA VAL A 417 -21.33 -50.00 15.12
C VAL A 417 -21.76 -49.40 13.77
N TYR A 418 -21.02 -49.72 12.70
CA TYR A 418 -21.51 -49.57 11.34
C TYR A 418 -22.72 -50.49 11.15
N LYS A 419 -23.93 -49.96 11.28
CA LYS A 419 -25.12 -50.56 10.66
C LYS A 419 -25.15 -50.07 9.22
N ALA A 420 -24.61 -50.89 8.32
CA ALA A 420 -24.92 -50.82 6.91
C ALA A 420 -26.44 -50.97 6.72
N SER A 421 -27.10 -49.94 6.20
CA SER A 421 -28.41 -50.09 5.59
C SER A 421 -28.22 -49.93 4.09
N GLY A 422 -28.16 -51.08 3.42
CA GLY A 422 -28.44 -51.15 2.00
C GLY A 422 -29.96 -51.12 1.79
N LYS A 423 -30.40 -50.30 0.86
CA LYS A 423 -31.15 -50.72 -0.33
C LYS A 423 -31.06 -49.63 -1.39
#